data_AF-A0A7T0BXZ2-F1
#
_entry.id   AF-A0A7T0BXZ2-F1
#
_cell.length_a   1.000
_cell.length_b   1.000
_cell.length_c   1.000
_cell.angle_alpha   90.00
_cell.angle_beta   90.00
_cell.angle_gamma   90.00
#
_symmetry.space_group_name_H-M   'P 1'
#
loop_
_entity.id
_entity.type
_entity.pdbx_description
1 polymer ?
#
loop_
_entity_poly.entity_id
_entity_poly.type
_entity_poly.pdbx_seq_one_letter_code
_entity_poly.pdbx_strand_id
1 'polypeptide(L)'
;MKKFWAIFGWIFVGIMLQSQLNLLYGIVTLENLYFHDRAYWVKMDLKPIDNQIKLLTVETTVHHSLGPDYFANVYIPENYKVINKEPYLGAETRPGYKTYQMNMKRKYRDVLSREMFILSPVDKKSDVPETPLIVHFQNMDQLLHEDKTYQLATTKKETSLKGPELAETIYPQQWGM
;
A
#
# COMPACT_ATOMS: atom_id res chain seq x y z
N MET A 1 39.12 -15.85 38.52
CA MET A 1 38.11 -14.81 38.89
C MET A 1 38.14 -13.56 38.02
N LYS A 2 39.29 -12.92 37.75
CA LYS A 2 39.34 -11.68 36.92
C LYS A 2 38.73 -11.79 35.52
N LYS A 3 38.94 -12.92 34.82
CA LYS A 3 38.36 -13.18 33.48
C LYS A 3 36.83 -13.30 33.49
N PHE A 4 36.26 -13.89 34.55
CA PHE A 4 34.81 -14.02 34.70
C PHE A 4 34.12 -12.66 34.86
N TRP A 5 34.66 -11.80 35.73
CA TRP A 5 34.15 -10.44 35.93
C TRP A 5 34.26 -9.57 34.68
N ALA A 6 35.31 -9.73 33.88
CA ALA A 6 35.43 -9.05 32.60
C ALA A 6 34.35 -9.48 31.60
N ILE A 7 34.13 -10.80 31.44
CA ILE A 7 33.10 -11.34 30.54
C ILE A 7 31.70 -10.94 31.02
N PHE A 8 31.44 -11.06 32.32
CA PHE A 8 30.16 -10.69 32.93
C PHE A 8 29.88 -9.18 32.78
N GLY A 9 30.90 -8.33 32.94
CA GLY A 9 30.79 -6.89 32.69
C GLY A 9 30.41 -6.56 31.24
N TRP A 10 31.02 -7.22 30.25
CA TRP A 10 30.67 -7.02 28.84
C TRP A 10 29.25 -7.48 28.50
N ILE A 11 28.78 -8.58 29.10
CA ILE A 11 27.39 -9.04 28.96
C ILE A 11 26.42 -7.99 29.53
N PHE A 12 26.73 -7.45 30.71
CA PHE A 12 25.89 -6.45 31.36
C PHE A 12 25.83 -5.12 30.58
N VAL A 13 26.96 -4.69 30.02
CA VAL A 13 27.03 -3.54 29.11
C VAL A 13 26.19 -3.76 27.84
N GLY A 14 26.26 -4.96 27.26
CA GLY A 14 25.44 -5.34 26.11
C GLY A 14 23.93 -5.27 26.41
N ILE A 15 23.52 -5.80 27.57
CA ILE A 15 22.11 -5.75 28.02
C ILE A 15 21.66 -4.30 28.28
N MET A 16 22.48 -3.46 28.91
CA MET A 16 22.14 -2.05 29.13
C MET A 16 22.02 -1.27 27.83
N LEU A 17 22.94 -1.46 26.88
CA LEU A 17 22.87 -0.84 25.56
C LEU A 17 21.62 -1.29 24.79
N GLN A 18 21.30 -2.58 24.83
CA GLN A 18 20.09 -3.12 24.20
C GLN A 18 18.81 -2.57 24.85
N SER A 19 18.78 -2.42 26.17
CA SER A 19 17.65 -1.83 26.89
C SER A 19 17.44 -0.35 26.54
N GLN A 20 18.52 0.43 26.43
CA GLN A 20 18.45 1.85 26.04
C GLN A 20 18.02 2.03 24.58
N LEU A 21 18.50 1.15 23.68
CA LEU A 21 18.07 1.15 22.27
C LEU A 21 16.59 0.77 22.13
N ASN A 22 16.09 -0.17 22.93
CA ASN A 22 14.66 -0.49 22.99
C ASN A 22 13.83 0.66 23.58
N LEU A 23 14.35 1.40 24.57
CA LEU A 23 13.69 2.58 25.12
C LEU A 23 13.62 3.70 24.08
N LEU A 24 14.72 3.97 23.38
CA LEU A 24 14.77 4.98 22.31
C LEU A 24 13.83 4.61 21.16
N TYR A 25 13.80 3.33 20.76
CA TYR A 25 12.85 2.81 19.80
C TYR A 25 11.39 2.99 20.28
N GLY A 26 11.14 2.71 21.56
CA GLY A 26 9.85 2.95 22.20
C GLY A 26 9.44 4.43 22.18
N ILE A 27 10.37 5.34 22.48
CA ILE A 27 10.14 6.79 22.48
C ILE A 27 9.86 7.28 21.05
N VAL A 28 10.66 6.89 20.06
CA VAL A 28 10.43 7.28 18.66
C VAL A 28 9.12 6.69 18.14
N THR A 29 8.76 5.48 18.57
CA THR A 29 7.47 4.87 18.21
C THR A 29 6.32 5.64 18.83
N LEU A 30 6.38 5.96 20.14
CA LEU A 30 5.39 6.79 20.83
C LEU A 30 5.30 8.20 20.24
N GLU A 31 6.43 8.82 19.93
CA GLU A 31 6.49 10.14 19.31
C GLU A 31 5.79 10.12 17.94
N ASN A 32 6.11 9.13 17.10
CA ASN A 32 5.39 8.96 15.84
C ASN A 32 3.89 8.78 16.08
N LEU A 33 3.50 7.94 17.05
CA LEU A 33 2.11 7.60 17.34
C LEU A 33 1.28 8.77 17.89
N TYR A 34 1.91 9.72 18.60
CA TYR A 34 1.22 10.85 19.23
C TYR A 34 1.31 12.15 18.44
N PHE A 35 2.32 12.34 17.59
CA PHE A 35 2.58 13.61 16.90
C PHE A 35 2.34 13.58 15.39
N HIS A 36 2.04 12.42 14.81
CA HIS A 36 1.84 12.30 13.37
C HIS A 36 0.52 11.61 13.01
N ASP A 37 -0.25 12.25 12.14
CA ASP A 37 -1.42 11.62 11.54
C ASP A 37 -0.98 10.61 10.46
N ARG A 38 -1.74 9.53 10.30
CA ARG A 38 -1.56 8.60 9.17
C ARG A 38 -2.28 9.16 7.96
N ALA A 39 -1.51 9.69 7.01
CA ALA A 39 -2.04 10.11 5.72
C ALA A 39 -1.80 9.02 4.66
N TYR A 40 -2.88 8.64 3.98
CA TYR A 40 -2.90 7.71 2.86
C TYR A 40 -3.21 8.50 1.59
N TRP A 41 -2.31 8.41 0.62
CA TRP A 41 -2.48 9.04 -0.68
C TRP A 41 -2.55 8.00 -1.77
N VAL A 42 -3.55 8.14 -2.64
CA VAL A 42 -3.69 7.33 -3.85
C VAL A 42 -3.78 8.28 -5.04
N LYS A 43 -2.92 8.05 -6.03
CA LYS A 43 -2.94 8.75 -7.31
C LYS A 43 -3.01 7.73 -8.42
N MET A 44 -3.96 7.89 -9.31
CA MET A 44 -4.11 7.02 -10.48
C MET A 44 -4.14 7.83 -11.77
N ASP A 45 -3.41 7.36 -12.78
CA ASP A 45 -3.37 7.92 -14.12
C ASP A 45 -3.64 6.81 -15.14
N LEU A 46 -4.42 7.10 -16.18
CA LEU A 46 -4.77 6.15 -17.23
C LEU A 46 -4.36 6.71 -18.59
N LYS A 47 -3.33 6.11 -19.20
CA LYS A 47 -2.82 6.51 -20.50
C LYS A 47 -3.15 5.51 -21.59
N PRO A 48 -3.52 5.94 -22.81
CA PRO A 48 -3.66 5.03 -23.93
C PRO A 48 -2.28 4.50 -24.38
N ILE A 49 -2.14 3.18 -24.52
CA ILE A 49 -1.01 2.56 -25.24
C ILE A 49 -1.44 2.23 -26.67
N ASP A 50 -2.63 1.63 -26.80
CA ASP A 50 -3.26 1.25 -28.07
C ASP A 50 -4.79 1.38 -27.91
N ASN A 51 -5.55 1.25 -29.01
CA ASN A 51 -7.00 1.49 -29.05
C ASN A 51 -7.77 0.84 -27.89
N GLN A 52 -7.38 -0.37 -27.46
CA GLN A 52 -8.04 -1.12 -26.38
C GLN A 52 -7.13 -1.39 -25.18
N ILE A 53 -5.86 -0.99 -25.25
CA ILE A 53 -4.88 -1.26 -24.20
C ILE A 53 -4.57 0.06 -23.50
N LYS A 54 -4.78 0.09 -22.18
CA LYS A 54 -4.49 1.25 -21.35
C LYS A 54 -3.41 0.93 -20.34
N LEU A 55 -2.57 1.91 -20.04
CA LEU A 55 -1.61 1.89 -18.95
C LEU A 55 -2.24 2.57 -17.74
N LEU A 56 -2.66 1.78 -16.76
CA LEU A 56 -3.05 2.28 -15.44
C LEU A 56 -1.79 2.40 -14.58
N THR A 57 -1.40 3.62 -14.23
CA THR A 57 -0.37 3.87 -13.23
C THR A 57 -1.04 4.09 -11.89
N VAL A 58 -0.68 3.30 -10.89
CA VAL A 58 -1.14 3.45 -9.50
C VAL A 58 0.05 3.86 -8.66
N GLU A 59 -0.08 5.02 -8.01
CA GLU A 59 0.88 5.54 -7.03
C GLU A 59 0.20 5.56 -5.66
N THR A 60 0.82 4.91 -4.69
CA THR A 60 0.34 4.87 -3.30
C THR A 60 1.41 5.40 -2.38
N THR A 61 1.02 6.30 -1.47
CA THR A 61 1.91 6.85 -0.44
C THR A 61 1.29 6.70 0.93
N VAL A 62 2.10 6.30 1.90
CA VAL A 62 1.72 6.29 3.32
C VAL A 62 2.71 7.14 4.08
N HIS A 63 2.22 8.19 4.73
CA HIS A 63 3.02 8.98 5.65
C HIS A 63 3.11 8.27 7.00
N HIS A 64 4.30 8.29 7.61
CA HIS A 64 4.56 7.76 8.94
C HIS A 64 4.24 6.25 9.09
N SER A 65 4.74 5.42 8.17
CA SER A 65 4.60 3.96 8.28
C SER A 65 5.49 3.40 9.41
N LEU A 66 4.85 2.69 10.34
CA LEU A 66 5.50 2.04 11.48
C LEU A 66 5.88 0.59 11.13
N GLY A 67 6.82 0.38 10.21
CA GLY A 67 7.42 -0.95 10.02
C GLY A 67 7.78 -1.34 8.58
N PRO A 68 8.53 -2.44 8.41
CA PRO A 68 8.90 -2.99 7.11
C PRO A 68 7.75 -3.74 6.40
N ASP A 69 6.67 -4.06 7.12
CA ASP A 69 5.62 -4.98 6.66
C ASP A 69 4.42 -4.29 5.99
N TYR A 70 4.63 -3.06 5.49
CA TYR A 70 3.60 -2.32 4.76
C TYR A 70 3.58 -2.72 3.29
N PHE A 71 2.39 -3.03 2.79
CA PHE A 71 2.15 -3.25 1.38
C PHE A 71 0.74 -2.77 1.00
N ALA A 72 0.52 -2.57 -0.29
CA ALA A 72 -0.80 -2.21 -0.80
C ALA A 72 -1.29 -3.25 -1.81
N ASN A 73 -2.58 -3.58 -1.78
CA ASN A 73 -3.19 -4.47 -2.76
C ASN A 73 -4.14 -3.66 -3.62
N VAL A 74 -3.98 -3.77 -4.93
CA VAL A 74 -4.89 -3.17 -5.91
C VAL A 74 -5.83 -4.25 -6.40
N TYR A 75 -7.13 -3.99 -6.23
CA TYR A 75 -8.19 -4.83 -6.75
C TYR A 75 -8.71 -4.20 -8.03
N ILE A 76 -8.57 -4.95 -9.13
CA ILE A 76 -9.02 -4.55 -10.46
C ILE A 76 -10.22 -5.43 -10.82
N PRO A 77 -11.33 -4.87 -11.32
CA PRO A 77 -12.50 -5.66 -11.70
C PRO A 77 -12.15 -6.76 -12.71
N GLU A 78 -12.74 -7.95 -12.56
CA GLU A 78 -12.51 -9.11 -13.43
C GLU A 78 -12.82 -8.86 -14.91
N ASN A 79 -13.63 -7.83 -15.19
CA ASN A 79 -13.95 -7.35 -16.53
C ASN A 79 -12.71 -6.82 -17.28
N TYR A 80 -11.59 -6.60 -16.58
CA TYR A 80 -10.31 -6.20 -17.14
C TYR A 80 -9.25 -7.27 -16.92
N LYS A 81 -8.49 -7.56 -17.98
CA LYS A 81 -7.30 -8.39 -17.93
C LYS A 81 -6.08 -7.49 -17.76
N VAL A 82 -5.31 -7.76 -16.70
CA VAL A 82 -3.94 -7.25 -16.55
C VAL A 82 -3.00 -8.14 -17.35
N ILE A 83 -2.20 -7.54 -18.23
CA ILE A 83 -1.33 -8.29 -19.16
C ILE A 83 0.05 -8.53 -18.56
N ASN A 84 0.57 -7.56 -17.79
CA ASN A 84 1.96 -7.55 -17.34
C ASN A 84 2.19 -8.11 -15.94
N LYS A 85 1.13 -8.54 -15.24
CA LYS A 85 1.21 -9.07 -13.88
C LYS A 85 0.14 -10.12 -13.67
N GLU A 86 0.52 -11.22 -13.02
CA GLU A 86 -0.43 -12.26 -12.62
C GLU A 86 -1.17 -11.84 -11.34
N PRO A 87 -2.48 -12.13 -11.24
CA PRO A 87 -3.19 -11.96 -9.99
C PRO A 87 -2.70 -12.99 -8.97
N TYR A 88 -2.80 -12.65 -7.69
CA TYR A 88 -2.54 -13.57 -6.59
C TYR A 88 -3.74 -13.59 -5.65
N LEU A 89 -3.78 -14.57 -4.75
CA LEU A 89 -4.93 -14.80 -3.85
C LEU A 89 -5.23 -13.61 -2.92
N GLY A 90 -4.28 -12.68 -2.72
CA GLY A 90 -4.47 -11.55 -1.82
C GLY A 90 -4.49 -11.97 -0.35
N ALA A 91 -4.60 -10.99 0.54
CA ALA A 91 -4.99 -11.21 1.93
C ALA A 91 -6.50 -11.48 2.07
N GLU A 92 -7.30 -10.91 1.16
CA GLU A 92 -8.75 -11.08 1.10
C GLU A 92 -9.17 -11.31 -0.36
N THR A 93 -9.93 -12.38 -0.61
CA THR A 93 -10.53 -12.66 -1.92
C THR A 93 -11.85 -11.91 -2.03
N ARG A 94 -11.97 -11.06 -3.05
CA ARG A 94 -13.16 -10.25 -3.27
C ARG A 94 -13.87 -10.68 -4.55
N PRO A 95 -15.15 -11.10 -4.50
CA PRO A 95 -15.89 -11.50 -5.69
C PRO A 95 -15.93 -10.39 -6.74
N GLY A 96 -15.65 -10.73 -8.01
CA GLY A 96 -15.66 -9.78 -9.12
C GLY A 96 -14.36 -8.97 -9.28
N TYR A 97 -13.33 -9.28 -8.49
CA TYR A 97 -12.05 -8.60 -8.51
C TYR A 97 -10.86 -9.55 -8.56
N LYS A 98 -9.80 -9.09 -9.23
CA LYS A 98 -8.47 -9.70 -9.18
C LYS A 98 -7.52 -8.83 -8.38
N THR A 99 -6.75 -9.46 -7.50
CA THR A 99 -5.86 -8.78 -6.57
C THR A 99 -4.43 -8.75 -7.10
N TYR A 100 -3.77 -7.60 -6.99
CA TYR A 100 -2.41 -7.37 -7.43
C TYR A 100 -1.61 -6.67 -6.33
N GLN A 101 -0.51 -7.29 -5.90
CA GLN A 101 0.31 -6.76 -4.81
C GLN A 101 1.18 -5.61 -5.32
N MET A 102 1.23 -4.53 -4.55
CA MET A 102 2.18 -3.43 -4.70
C MET A 102 3.17 -3.49 -3.54
N ASN A 103 4.45 -3.62 -3.89
CA ASN A 103 5.52 -3.61 -2.91
C ASN A 103 5.86 -2.17 -2.54
N MET A 104 5.58 -1.78 -1.30
CA MET A 104 5.95 -0.46 -0.81
C MET A 104 7.43 -0.45 -0.43
N LYS A 105 8.19 0.51 -0.95
CA LYS A 105 9.63 0.65 -0.64
C LYS A 105 9.82 1.56 0.56
N ARG A 106 10.43 1.06 1.63
CA ARG A 106 10.76 1.86 2.82
C ARG A 106 11.68 3.05 2.46
N LYS A 107 11.20 4.26 2.69
CA LYS A 107 11.94 5.53 2.65
C LYS A 107 11.42 6.43 3.77
N TYR A 108 12.31 7.01 4.56
CA TYR A 108 11.99 7.71 5.82
C TYR A 108 11.18 9.02 5.66
N ARG A 109 10.68 9.35 4.46
CA ARG A 109 9.93 10.58 4.21
C ARG A 109 8.94 10.53 3.04
N ASP A 110 9.15 9.65 2.05
CA ASP A 110 8.25 9.46 0.91
C ASP A 110 8.15 7.95 0.57
N VAL A 111 7.20 7.21 1.17
CA VAL A 111 7.04 5.79 0.80
C VAL A 111 6.02 5.66 -0.31
N LEU A 112 6.48 5.95 -1.53
CA LEU A 112 5.72 5.85 -2.77
C LEU A 112 5.94 4.48 -3.41
N SER A 113 4.90 3.64 -3.48
CA SER A 113 4.86 2.50 -4.39
C SER A 113 4.19 2.93 -5.68
N ARG A 114 4.91 2.80 -6.79
CA ARG A 114 4.39 3.08 -8.12
C ARG A 114 4.42 1.80 -8.92
N GLU A 115 3.24 1.34 -9.31
CA GLU A 115 3.08 0.17 -10.15
C GLU A 115 2.32 0.56 -11.42
N MET A 116 2.68 -0.09 -12.52
CA MET A 116 2.04 0.09 -13.81
C MET A 116 1.30 -1.19 -14.18
N PHE A 117 0.02 -1.09 -14.51
CA PHE A 117 -0.82 -2.19 -14.94
C PHE A 117 -1.26 -1.95 -16.38
N ILE A 118 -0.99 -2.91 -17.26
CA ILE A 118 -1.46 -2.89 -18.64
C ILE A 118 -2.83 -3.55 -18.67
N LEU A 119 -3.87 -2.73 -18.84
CA LEU A 119 -5.26 -3.16 -18.83
C LEU A 119 -5.78 -3.38 -20.25
N SER A 120 -6.53 -4.47 -20.43
CA SER A 120 -7.39 -4.71 -21.59
C SER A 120 -8.76 -5.16 -21.11
N PRO A 121 -9.88 -4.60 -21.62
CA PRO A 121 -11.19 -5.19 -21.41
C PRO A 121 -11.21 -6.66 -21.82
N VAL A 122 -11.83 -7.53 -21.02
CA VAL A 122 -11.96 -8.96 -21.31
C VAL A 122 -12.92 -9.16 -22.49
N ASP A 123 -14.08 -8.53 -22.43
CA ASP A 123 -15.02 -8.46 -23.54
C ASP A 123 -14.87 -7.10 -24.24
N LYS A 124 -14.45 -7.16 -25.51
CA LYS A 124 -14.19 -6.00 -26.36
C LYS A 124 -15.45 -5.42 -26.99
N LYS A 125 -16.60 -6.07 -26.80
CA LYS A 125 -17.89 -5.70 -27.41
C LYS A 125 -18.89 -5.18 -26.37
N SER A 126 -18.77 -5.58 -25.11
CA SER A 126 -19.64 -5.12 -24.04
C SER A 126 -19.10 -3.83 -23.40
N ASP A 127 -20.01 -2.90 -23.11
CA ASP A 127 -19.70 -1.80 -22.21
C ASP A 127 -19.55 -2.34 -20.78
N VAL A 128 -18.56 -1.81 -20.06
CA VAL A 128 -18.32 -2.13 -18.65
C VAL A 128 -18.80 -0.93 -17.83
N PRO A 129 -19.77 -1.11 -16.93
CA PRO A 129 -20.28 -0.03 -16.10
C PRO A 129 -19.19 0.51 -15.17
N GLU A 130 -19.41 1.71 -14.68
CA GLU A 130 -18.51 2.41 -13.74
C GLU A 130 -18.30 1.54 -12.48
N THR A 131 -17.09 1.03 -12.33
CA THR A 131 -16.74 0.07 -11.26
C THR A 131 -15.54 0.60 -10.48
N PRO A 132 -15.56 0.63 -9.14
CA PRO A 132 -14.45 1.18 -8.37
C PRO A 132 -13.21 0.29 -8.47
N LEU A 133 -12.05 0.93 -8.60
CA LEU A 133 -10.76 0.34 -8.28
C LEU A 133 -10.58 0.42 -6.77
N ILE A 134 -10.04 -0.63 -6.16
CA ILE A 134 -9.92 -0.67 -4.70
C ILE A 134 -8.46 -0.80 -4.33
N VAL A 135 -7.99 0.03 -3.41
CA VAL A 135 -6.62 -0.03 -2.87
C VAL A 135 -6.70 -0.33 -1.38
N HIS A 136 -6.23 -1.51 -0.98
CA HIS A 136 -6.11 -1.88 0.43
C HIS A 136 -4.69 -1.57 0.89
N PHE A 137 -4.56 -0.71 1.89
CA PHE A 137 -3.31 -0.54 2.62
C PHE A 137 -3.28 -1.52 3.78
N GLN A 138 -2.23 -2.34 3.84
CA GLN A 138 -2.10 -3.40 4.83
C GLN A 138 -0.75 -3.31 5.54
N ASN A 139 -0.75 -3.75 6.79
CA ASN A 139 0.45 -4.01 7.57
C ASN A 139 0.29 -5.39 8.23
N MET A 140 1.14 -6.34 7.82
CA MET A 140 0.94 -7.77 8.12
C MET A 140 -0.49 -8.21 7.73
N ASP A 141 -1.29 -8.70 8.69
CA ASP A 141 -2.67 -9.16 8.48
C ASP A 141 -3.72 -8.07 8.77
N GLN A 142 -3.30 -6.85 9.12
CA GLN A 142 -4.21 -5.76 9.46
C GLN A 142 -4.51 -4.89 8.23
N LEU A 143 -5.80 -4.71 7.93
CA LEU A 143 -6.28 -3.68 7.01
C LEU A 143 -6.23 -2.31 7.71
N LEU A 144 -5.49 -1.37 7.13
CA LEU A 144 -5.32 -0.03 7.68
C LEU A 144 -6.23 1.00 7.02
N HIS A 145 -6.38 0.91 5.70
CA HIS A 145 -7.22 1.81 4.91
C HIS A 145 -7.68 1.11 3.63
N GLU A 146 -8.89 1.44 3.19
CA GLU A 146 -9.46 1.00 1.92
C GLU A 146 -9.87 2.26 1.13
N ASP A 147 -9.22 2.49 -0.01
CA ASP A 147 -9.61 3.53 -0.96
C ASP A 147 -10.48 2.94 -2.07
N LYS A 148 -11.58 3.62 -2.40
CA LYS A 148 -12.51 3.30 -3.51
C LYS A 148 -12.81 4.51 -4.38
N THR A 149 -11.96 5.53 -4.31
CA THR A 149 -12.25 6.85 -4.88
C THR A 149 -12.22 6.82 -6.41
N TYR A 150 -11.32 6.00 -6.97
CA TYR A 150 -11.16 5.87 -8.42
C TYR A 150 -12.12 4.84 -9.02
N GLN A 151 -12.71 5.16 -10.15
CA GLN A 151 -13.63 4.29 -10.88
C GLN A 151 -13.19 4.10 -12.32
N LEU A 152 -13.29 2.87 -12.80
CA LEU A 152 -12.94 2.46 -14.15
C LEU A 152 -14.23 2.10 -14.91
N ALA A 153 -14.37 2.62 -16.12
CA ALA A 153 -15.49 2.30 -17.01
C ALA A 153 -15.00 2.10 -18.43
N THR A 154 -15.69 1.27 -19.21
CA THR A 154 -15.47 1.15 -20.66
C THR A 154 -16.77 1.41 -21.38
N THR A 155 -16.82 2.46 -22.21
CA THR A 155 -17.98 2.79 -23.04
C THR A 155 -17.54 2.91 -24.48
N LYS A 156 -18.23 2.25 -25.42
CA LYS A 156 -17.92 2.30 -26.86
C LYS A 156 -16.45 1.96 -27.17
N LYS A 157 -15.89 0.97 -26.46
CA LYS A 157 -14.48 0.52 -26.55
C LYS A 157 -13.44 1.49 -25.99
N GLU A 158 -13.87 2.59 -25.38
CA GLU A 158 -12.98 3.54 -24.73
C GLU A 158 -13.03 3.33 -23.21
N THR A 159 -11.89 2.93 -22.64
CA THR A 159 -11.73 2.83 -21.19
C THR A 159 -11.31 4.18 -20.61
N SER A 160 -12.06 4.63 -19.60
CA SER A 160 -11.86 5.89 -18.88
C SER A 160 -11.72 5.64 -17.39
N LEU A 161 -10.94 6.51 -16.74
CA LEU A 161 -10.72 6.52 -15.29
C LEU A 161 -11.31 7.83 -14.75
N LYS A 162 -12.17 7.72 -13.73
CA LYS A 162 -12.76 8.84 -13.02
C LYS A 162 -12.26 8.87 -11.58
N GLY A 163 -11.87 10.04 -11.12
CA GLY A 163 -11.38 10.27 -9.76
C GLY A 163 -10.69 11.64 -9.66
N PRO A 164 -10.30 12.06 -8.46
CA PRO A 164 -9.52 13.27 -8.25
C PRO A 164 -8.08 13.09 -8.75
N GLU A 165 -7.33 14.18 -8.86
CA GLU A 165 -5.89 14.11 -9.15
C GLU A 165 -5.11 13.39 -8.04
N LEU A 166 -5.58 13.53 -6.80
CA LEU A 166 -5.04 12.90 -5.60
C LEU A 166 -6.21 12.58 -4.67
N ALA A 167 -6.35 11.32 -4.26
CA ALA A 167 -7.23 10.93 -3.17
C ALA A 167 -6.41 10.89 -1.88
N GLU A 168 -6.80 11.70 -0.89
CA GLU A 168 -6.14 11.79 0.40
C GLU A 168 -7.11 11.41 1.53
N THR A 169 -6.65 10.54 2.43
CA THR A 169 -7.34 10.25 3.68
C THR A 169 -6.38 10.36 4.85
N ILE A 170 -6.77 11.12 5.87
CA ILE A 170 -5.97 11.35 7.07
C ILE A 170 -6.70 10.75 8.27
N TYR A 171 -6.00 9.91 9.02
CA TYR A 171 -6.51 9.35 10.27
C TYR A 171 -5.68 9.85 11.46
N PRO A 172 -6.33 10.31 12.54
CA PRO A 172 -5.62 10.54 13.79
C PRO A 172 -5.06 9.21 14.28
N GLN A 173 -3.77 9.18 14.65
CA GLN A 173 -3.23 8.03 15.37
C GLN A 173 -3.74 8.06 16.81
N GLN A 174 -4.56 7.08 17.17
CA GLN A 174 -5.06 6.90 18.54
C GLN A 174 -4.54 5.58 19.10
N TRP A 175 -4.01 5.61 20.33
CA TRP A 175 -3.66 4.41 21.08
C TRP A 175 -4.94 3.70 21.51
N GLY A 176 -5.10 2.42 21.13
CA GLY A 176 -6.15 1.56 21.69
C GLY A 176 -7.46 1.44 20.90
N MET A 177 -7.40 1.44 19.56
CA MET A 177 -8.41 0.78 18.73
C MET A 177 -7.77 -0.33 17.88
#